data_AF-A0A7S3WRM9-F1
#
_entry.id   AF-A0A7S3WRM9-F1
#
_cell.length_a   1.000
_cell.length_b   1.000
_cell.length_c   1.000
_cell.angle_alpha   90.00
_cell.angle_beta   90.00
_cell.angle_gamma   90.00
#
_symmetry.space_group_name_H-M   'P 1'
#
loop_
_entity.id
_entity.type
_entity.pdbx_description
1 polymer ?
#
loop_
_entity_poly.entity_id
_entity_poly.type
_entity_poly.pdbx_seq_one_letter_code
_entity_poly.pdbx_strand_id
1 'polypeptide(L)'
;LIEQVMFKNIAMLALVASSVEAISRLRVNTNTRMLENEEGETIILHGVNAVYKVPPYVPSNGEFDPNLSLNDYDIQKLQEWGMNFMRLGVMWEGVERVPGVYNDTYLDEVTDLINRLGDAGIYVLIDAHQDVFARYMCGEGMPDFYAKEAIGDNPVCISEYADPYLKPIMKKLGLCKSLHDPNDYDYSMDENDDPIVTDCQKVVFSDYFPSIENLNAFDALYKNKNGLQDKFVASWSRVAKQFANNPAVIGFDPINEPYPGNNVANPTLNIPGKLDRVALAPMYERIHAEWKKYNPDSVMYFEGTQMPDELGYFGGFVFPTGFEVPPGGEIGSNIHVFNDHTYCCQMGNKVCATGEPPAEMAPECLAWHQKRVGTRSQDAERLGLPLIISEFGACLGTPACVTEITQVAETCDDYLVGWGYWQ
;
A
#
# COMPACT_ATOMS: atom_id res chain seq x y z
N LEU A 1 -46.72 29.55 -53.38
CA LEU A 1 -47.65 28.95 -52.39
C LEU A 1 -47.36 27.46 -52.33
N ILE A 2 -46.35 27.07 -51.54
CA ILE A 2 -46.14 25.77 -50.87
C ILE A 2 -44.81 25.99 -50.14
N GLU A 3 -44.90 26.45 -48.90
CA GLU A 3 -43.83 26.45 -47.90
C GLU A 3 -44.50 26.81 -46.59
N GLN A 4 -44.82 25.82 -45.76
CA GLN A 4 -45.05 25.93 -44.31
C GLN A 4 -45.61 24.60 -43.77
N VAL A 5 -44.72 23.64 -43.50
CA VAL A 5 -44.87 22.71 -42.38
C VAL A 5 -43.46 22.39 -41.88
N MET A 6 -43.01 23.08 -40.84
CA MET A 6 -41.93 22.64 -39.95
C MET A 6 -42.12 23.39 -38.63
N PHE A 7 -43.00 22.85 -37.78
CA PHE A 7 -43.17 23.31 -36.41
C PHE A 7 -42.52 22.29 -35.47
N LYS A 8 -41.52 22.80 -34.72
CA LYS A 8 -41.17 22.48 -33.34
C LYS A 8 -40.85 21.02 -32.99
N ASN A 9 -39.56 20.70 -33.08
CA ASN A 9 -38.88 19.89 -32.06
C ASN A 9 -37.74 20.75 -31.50
N ILE A 10 -38.04 21.55 -30.48
CA ILE A 10 -37.01 22.12 -29.61
C ILE A 10 -36.71 21.02 -28.59
N ALA A 11 -35.69 20.22 -28.86
CA ALA A 11 -35.08 19.41 -27.83
C ALA A 11 -34.43 20.38 -26.83
N MET A 12 -35.00 20.47 -25.62
CA MET A 12 -34.24 20.95 -24.47
C MET A 12 -33.10 19.95 -24.27
N LEU A 13 -31.89 20.28 -24.76
CA LEU A 13 -30.69 19.81 -24.10
C LEU A 13 -30.71 20.49 -22.72
N ALA A 14 -31.18 19.77 -21.71
CA ALA A 14 -30.76 20.07 -20.36
C ALA A 14 -29.26 19.81 -20.33
N LEU A 15 -28.45 20.87 -20.40
CA LEU A 15 -27.13 20.83 -19.78
C LEU A 15 -27.40 20.54 -18.32
N VAL A 16 -27.33 19.27 -17.93
CA VAL A 16 -26.99 18.93 -16.56
C VAL A 16 -25.56 19.40 -16.43
N ALA A 17 -25.39 20.65 -16.01
CA ALA A 17 -24.17 21.03 -15.35
C ALA A 17 -24.12 20.13 -14.12
N SER A 18 -23.34 19.05 -14.20
CA SER A 18 -22.94 18.30 -13.02
C SER A 18 -22.20 19.31 -12.16
N SER A 19 -22.91 19.92 -11.20
CA SER A 19 -22.24 20.48 -10.05
C SER A 19 -21.47 19.30 -9.47
N VAL A 20 -20.13 19.36 -9.52
CA VAL A 20 -19.32 18.49 -8.69
C VAL A 20 -19.77 18.84 -7.27
N GLU A 21 -20.59 17.97 -6.67
CA GLU A 21 -20.95 18.10 -5.28
C GLU A 21 -19.65 18.06 -4.49
N ALA A 22 -19.51 18.98 -3.54
CA ALA A 22 -18.31 19.05 -2.74
C ALA A 22 -18.10 17.71 -2.04
N ILE A 23 -16.88 17.19 -2.11
CA ILE A 23 -16.54 15.89 -1.51
C ILE A 23 -16.95 15.88 -0.03
N SER A 24 -17.72 14.88 0.37
CA SER A 24 -18.14 14.69 1.75
C SER A 24 -17.46 13.46 2.32
N ARG A 25 -17.28 13.43 3.64
CA ARG A 25 -16.55 12.32 4.27
C ARG A 25 -17.34 11.02 4.10
N LEU A 26 -16.66 9.98 3.62
CA LEU A 26 -17.22 8.64 3.56
C LEU A 26 -17.35 8.00 4.95
N ARG A 27 -18.41 7.23 5.13
CA ARG A 27 -18.67 6.45 6.34
C ARG A 27 -18.84 4.99 5.98
N VAL A 28 -18.41 4.09 6.87
CA VAL A 28 -18.68 2.66 6.72
C VAL A 28 -20.12 2.38 7.16
N ASN A 29 -20.94 1.87 6.25
CA ASN A 29 -22.23 1.30 6.59
C ASN A 29 -22.06 -0.18 6.98
N THR A 30 -22.27 -0.45 8.26
CA THR A 30 -22.04 -1.76 8.87
C THR A 30 -23.08 -2.81 8.47
N ASN A 31 -24.23 -2.40 7.92
CA ASN A 31 -25.27 -3.33 7.44
C ASN A 31 -24.98 -3.80 6.02
N THR A 32 -24.50 -2.90 5.15
CA THR A 32 -24.20 -3.20 3.75
C THR A 32 -22.75 -3.61 3.54
N ARG A 33 -21.85 -3.30 4.49
CA ARG A 33 -20.39 -3.43 4.38
C ARG A 33 -19.83 -2.60 3.23
N MET A 34 -20.39 -1.41 3.01
CA MET A 34 -19.99 -0.49 1.95
C MET A 34 -19.63 0.88 2.51
N LEU A 35 -18.94 1.70 1.70
CA LEU A 35 -18.71 3.11 1.97
C LEU A 35 -19.91 3.93 1.47
N GLU A 36 -20.33 4.92 2.26
CA GLU A 36 -21.45 5.81 1.93
C GLU A 36 -21.08 7.28 2.13
N ASN A 37 -21.59 8.15 1.27
CA ASN A 37 -21.53 9.61 1.46
C ASN A 37 -22.60 10.10 2.46
N GLU A 38 -22.66 11.42 2.70
CA GLU A 38 -23.63 12.02 3.63
C GLU A 38 -25.09 11.88 3.18
N GLU A 39 -25.30 11.70 1.88
CA GLU A 39 -26.60 11.48 1.24
C GLU A 39 -27.09 10.02 1.36
N GLY A 40 -26.22 9.11 1.82
CA GLY A 40 -26.51 7.68 1.97
C GLY A 40 -26.35 6.88 0.67
N GLU A 41 -25.66 7.43 -0.32
CA GLU A 41 -25.31 6.73 -1.55
C GLU A 41 -24.07 5.88 -1.35
N THR A 42 -24.12 4.62 -1.82
CA THR A 42 -22.95 3.75 -1.82
C THR A 42 -21.92 4.23 -2.83
N ILE A 43 -20.68 4.41 -2.36
CA ILE A 43 -19.54 4.84 -3.16
C ILE A 43 -18.60 3.66 -3.41
N ILE A 44 -18.35 3.37 -4.69
CA ILE A 44 -17.31 2.43 -5.12
C ILE A 44 -16.10 3.25 -5.58
N LEU A 45 -14.93 2.94 -5.05
CA LEU A 45 -13.69 3.68 -5.28
C LEU A 45 -12.92 3.07 -6.44
N HIS A 46 -12.68 3.81 -7.51
CA HIS A 46 -11.83 3.42 -8.63
C HIS A 46 -10.77 4.50 -8.86
N GLY A 47 -9.51 4.10 -8.87
CA GLY A 47 -8.43 5.06 -8.79
C GLY A 47 -7.04 4.52 -9.11
N VAL A 48 -6.04 5.31 -8.72
CA VAL A 48 -4.62 5.03 -8.91
C VAL A 48 -3.84 5.25 -7.62
N ASN A 49 -2.64 4.70 -7.54
CA ASN A 49 -1.66 5.06 -6.53
C ASN A 49 -0.88 6.30 -6.99
N ALA A 50 -0.32 7.04 -6.04
CA ALA A 50 0.63 8.10 -6.29
C ALA A 50 1.67 8.07 -5.15
N VAL A 51 2.73 7.29 -5.34
CA VAL A 51 3.72 7.03 -4.29
C VAL A 51 5.12 7.47 -4.71
N TYR A 52 5.63 8.51 -4.05
CA TYR A 52 6.94 9.09 -4.33
C TYR A 52 7.94 8.65 -3.26
N LYS A 53 8.71 7.60 -3.58
CA LYS A 53 9.57 6.88 -2.62
C LYS A 53 10.92 7.56 -2.34
N VAL A 54 11.26 8.62 -3.10
CA VAL A 54 12.53 9.36 -2.99
C VAL A 54 12.29 10.87 -2.82
N PRO A 55 13.24 11.63 -2.25
CA PRO A 55 13.11 13.09 -2.13
C PRO A 55 12.77 13.75 -3.48
N PRO A 56 11.82 14.72 -3.51
CA PRO A 56 11.21 15.39 -2.36
C PRO A 56 10.00 14.69 -1.72
N TYR A 57 9.69 13.44 -2.07
CA TYR A 57 8.56 12.64 -1.56
C TYR A 57 7.15 13.18 -1.87
N VAL A 58 7.07 14.17 -2.76
CA VAL A 58 5.84 14.75 -3.29
C VAL A 58 5.96 14.81 -4.82
N PRO A 59 4.88 14.56 -5.57
CA PRO A 59 4.87 14.70 -7.03
C PRO A 59 5.31 16.10 -7.50
N SER A 60 5.87 16.14 -8.70
CA SER A 60 6.09 17.41 -9.39
C SER A 60 4.74 18.09 -9.71
N ASN A 61 4.60 19.35 -9.33
CA ASN A 61 3.50 20.20 -9.78
C ASN A 61 3.86 20.99 -11.06
N GLY A 62 4.93 20.58 -11.75
CA GLY A 62 5.43 21.22 -12.98
C GLY A 62 4.73 20.72 -14.24
N GLU A 63 5.49 20.58 -15.32
CA GLU A 63 5.01 20.00 -16.58
C GLU A 63 4.51 18.56 -16.39
N PHE A 64 3.56 18.15 -17.24
CA PHE A 64 3.06 16.77 -17.29
C PHE A 64 4.20 15.78 -17.52
N ASP A 65 4.31 14.81 -16.62
CA ASP A 65 5.14 13.62 -16.75
C ASP A 65 4.32 12.41 -16.28
N PRO A 66 4.19 11.35 -17.10
CA PRO A 66 3.32 10.22 -16.81
C PRO A 66 3.73 9.41 -15.57
N ASN A 67 4.93 9.62 -15.01
CA ASN A 67 5.41 8.92 -13.83
C ASN A 67 5.71 9.86 -12.65
N LEU A 68 5.97 11.14 -12.90
CA LEU A 68 6.56 12.04 -11.91
C LEU A 68 5.72 13.28 -11.58
N SER A 69 4.66 13.58 -12.33
CA SER A 69 3.80 14.73 -12.03
C SER A 69 2.46 14.34 -11.41
N LEU A 70 1.93 15.29 -10.65
CA LEU A 70 0.52 15.31 -10.26
C LEU A 70 0.09 16.78 -10.13
N ASN A 71 -0.03 17.43 -11.30
CA ASN A 71 -0.46 18.82 -11.44
C ASN A 71 -1.96 18.93 -11.77
N ASP A 72 -2.46 20.15 -12.03
CA ASP A 72 -3.90 20.35 -12.32
C ASP A 72 -4.36 19.63 -13.58
N TYR A 73 -3.47 19.49 -14.56
CA TYR A 73 -3.77 18.76 -15.79
C TYR A 73 -3.86 17.24 -15.52
N ASP A 74 -2.97 16.68 -14.70
CA ASP A 74 -3.04 15.28 -14.27
C ASP A 74 -4.36 14.98 -13.54
N ILE A 75 -4.69 15.81 -12.55
CA ILE A 75 -5.93 15.70 -11.75
C ILE A 75 -7.17 15.81 -12.65
N GLN A 76 -7.16 16.75 -13.60
CA GLN A 76 -8.23 16.87 -14.59
C GLN A 76 -8.37 15.61 -15.45
N LYS A 77 -7.26 14.97 -15.85
CA LYS A 77 -7.31 13.73 -16.65
C LYS A 77 -7.88 12.56 -15.84
N LEU A 78 -7.50 12.43 -14.58
CA LEU A 78 -8.09 11.43 -13.69
C LEU A 78 -9.61 11.61 -13.59
N GLN A 79 -10.08 12.85 -13.42
CA GLN A 79 -11.50 13.17 -13.40
C GLN A 79 -12.20 12.85 -14.74
N GLU A 80 -11.59 13.22 -15.88
CA GLU A 80 -12.13 12.91 -17.21
C GLU A 80 -12.22 11.41 -17.50
N TRP A 81 -11.32 10.61 -16.91
CA TRP A 81 -11.35 9.14 -16.98
C TRP A 81 -12.33 8.51 -15.99
N GLY A 82 -12.97 9.31 -15.13
CA GLY A 82 -13.95 8.85 -14.16
C GLY A 82 -13.34 8.26 -12.88
N MET A 83 -12.05 8.54 -12.61
CA MET A 83 -11.42 8.14 -11.35
C MET A 83 -11.95 9.03 -10.22
N ASN A 84 -12.22 8.42 -9.07
CA ASN A 84 -12.69 9.11 -7.86
C ASN A 84 -11.84 8.77 -6.63
N PHE A 85 -10.73 8.05 -6.80
CA PHE A 85 -9.90 7.56 -5.72
C PHE A 85 -8.41 7.73 -6.01
N MET A 86 -7.63 7.98 -4.97
CA MET A 86 -6.18 7.96 -4.98
C MET A 86 -5.64 7.38 -3.67
N ARG A 87 -4.75 6.38 -3.77
CA ARG A 87 -3.91 5.98 -2.63
C ARG A 87 -2.60 6.77 -2.69
N LEU A 88 -2.44 7.71 -1.77
CA LEU A 88 -1.36 8.67 -1.75
C LEU A 88 -0.31 8.26 -0.73
N GLY A 89 0.90 7.98 -1.21
CA GLY A 89 2.03 7.62 -0.36
C GLY A 89 2.52 8.81 0.47
N VAL A 90 2.55 8.64 1.79
CA VAL A 90 3.15 9.57 2.74
C VAL A 90 4.28 8.83 3.45
N MET A 91 5.48 8.91 2.88
CA MET A 91 6.65 8.17 3.38
C MET A 91 7.02 8.68 4.78
N TRP A 92 7.25 7.79 5.75
CA TRP A 92 7.72 8.22 7.07
C TRP A 92 9.07 8.96 6.96
N GLU A 93 9.95 8.53 6.06
CA GLU A 93 11.18 9.26 5.77
C GLU A 93 10.93 10.70 5.25
N GLY A 94 9.82 10.98 4.58
CA GLY A 94 9.41 12.35 4.21
C GLY A 94 8.91 13.16 5.41
N VAL A 95 8.14 12.51 6.30
CA VAL A 95 7.57 13.08 7.52
C VAL A 95 8.63 13.40 8.57
N GLU A 96 9.69 12.60 8.69
CA GLU A 96 10.72 12.73 9.72
C GLU A 96 12.12 12.55 9.11
N ARG A 97 12.69 13.66 8.63
CA ARG A 97 14.02 13.68 7.98
C ARG A 97 15.18 13.61 8.97
N VAL A 98 14.93 13.96 10.23
CA VAL A 98 15.90 13.97 11.32
C VAL A 98 15.21 13.42 12.56
N PRO A 99 15.88 12.58 13.39
CA PRO A 99 15.26 11.99 14.57
C PRO A 99 14.51 13.00 15.45
N GLY A 100 13.22 12.78 15.64
CA GLY A 100 12.32 13.56 16.49
C GLY A 100 11.91 14.93 15.92
N VAL A 101 12.32 15.27 14.68
CA VAL A 101 11.98 16.54 14.03
C VAL A 101 11.11 16.25 12.80
N TYR A 102 9.85 16.63 12.91
CA TYR A 102 8.85 16.42 11.86
C TYR A 102 8.87 17.55 10.83
N ASN A 103 8.68 17.18 9.57
CA ASN A 103 8.70 18.08 8.43
C ASN A 103 7.30 18.61 8.14
N ASP A 104 6.89 19.64 8.90
CA ASP A 104 5.57 20.26 8.72
C ASP A 104 5.42 20.88 7.32
N THR A 105 6.49 21.36 6.69
CA THR A 105 6.46 21.87 5.31
C THR A 105 6.04 20.80 4.31
N TYR A 106 6.59 19.58 4.42
CA TYR A 106 6.16 18.45 3.60
C TYR A 106 4.68 18.09 3.83
N LEU A 107 4.24 18.08 5.10
CA LEU A 107 2.84 17.81 5.43
C LEU A 107 1.88 18.88 4.88
N ASP A 108 2.32 20.15 4.83
CA ASP A 108 1.55 21.24 4.20
C ASP A 108 1.49 21.07 2.67
N GLU A 109 2.60 20.70 2.01
CA GLU A 109 2.62 20.41 0.57
C GLU A 109 1.68 19.25 0.20
N VAL A 110 1.67 18.19 1.02
CA VAL A 110 0.74 17.06 0.88
C VAL A 110 -0.70 17.51 1.15
N THR A 111 -0.93 18.41 2.10
CA THR A 111 -2.27 18.99 2.37
C THR A 111 -2.81 19.73 1.16
N ASP A 112 -1.98 20.56 0.51
CA ASP A 112 -2.36 21.30 -0.69
C ASP A 112 -2.71 20.37 -1.86
N LEU A 113 -1.96 19.27 -2.02
CA LEU A 113 -2.26 18.23 -3.01
C LEU A 113 -3.60 17.53 -2.72
N ILE A 114 -3.84 17.10 -1.48
CA ILE A 114 -5.09 16.47 -1.06
C ILE A 114 -6.28 17.41 -1.32
N ASN A 115 -6.13 18.70 -1.03
CA ASN A 115 -7.21 19.67 -1.26
C ASN A 115 -7.55 19.79 -2.75
N ARG A 116 -6.55 19.82 -3.63
CA ARG A 116 -6.77 19.86 -5.08
C ARG A 116 -7.44 18.59 -5.62
N LEU A 117 -7.05 17.42 -5.09
CA LEU A 117 -7.72 16.15 -5.40
C LEU A 117 -9.19 16.17 -4.92
N GLY A 118 -9.43 16.64 -3.70
CA GLY A 118 -10.76 16.79 -3.13
C GLY A 118 -11.66 17.74 -3.91
N ASP A 119 -11.13 18.89 -4.35
CA ASP A 119 -11.84 19.85 -5.21
C ASP A 119 -12.24 19.24 -6.57
N ALA A 120 -11.51 18.22 -7.03
CA ALA A 120 -11.82 17.44 -8.22
C ALA A 120 -12.76 16.25 -7.97
N GLY A 121 -13.18 16.01 -6.71
CA GLY A 121 -14.02 14.87 -6.33
C GLY A 121 -13.26 13.56 -6.17
N ILE A 122 -11.94 13.61 -5.94
CA ILE A 122 -11.09 12.43 -5.75
C ILE A 122 -10.83 12.23 -4.25
N TYR A 123 -11.27 11.09 -3.73
CA TYR A 123 -11.00 10.63 -2.37
C TYR A 123 -9.55 10.17 -2.21
N VAL A 124 -8.96 10.42 -1.05
CA VAL A 124 -7.56 10.10 -0.76
C VAL A 124 -7.45 9.12 0.41
N LEU A 125 -6.82 7.96 0.18
CA LEU A 125 -6.29 7.09 1.23
C LEU A 125 -4.83 7.46 1.48
N ILE A 126 -4.48 7.75 2.74
CA ILE A 126 -3.10 8.06 3.13
C ILE A 126 -2.36 6.78 3.49
N ASP A 127 -1.27 6.49 2.80
CA ASP A 127 -0.52 5.25 2.93
C ASP A 127 0.89 5.48 3.49
N ALA A 128 1.23 4.80 4.60
CA ALA A 128 2.62 4.71 5.04
C ALA A 128 3.37 3.65 4.23
N HIS A 129 3.77 4.08 3.04
CA HIS A 129 4.40 3.19 2.09
C HIS A 129 5.80 2.76 2.52
N GLN A 130 6.15 1.52 2.20
CA GLN A 130 7.51 0.99 2.27
C GLN A 130 7.67 -0.19 1.31
N ASP A 131 8.88 -0.37 0.80
CA ASP A 131 9.32 -1.59 0.14
C ASP A 131 10.68 -1.94 0.70
N VAL A 132 10.87 -3.17 1.16
CA VAL A 132 12.14 -3.60 1.77
C VAL A 132 12.63 -2.62 2.85
N PHE A 133 11.70 -2.02 3.58
CA PHE A 133 11.93 -1.19 4.77
C PHE A 133 12.64 0.16 4.55
N ALA A 134 13.91 0.21 4.13
CA ALA A 134 14.71 1.43 4.07
C ALA A 134 15.90 1.36 3.10
N ARG A 135 16.52 2.52 2.83
CA ARG A 135 17.62 2.69 1.86
C ARG A 135 18.84 1.83 2.16
N TYR A 136 19.17 1.65 3.44
CA TYR A 136 20.27 0.79 3.88
C TYR A 136 20.18 -0.69 3.43
N MET A 137 19.02 -1.14 2.95
CA MET A 137 18.79 -2.49 2.43
C MET A 137 18.15 -2.48 1.03
N CYS A 138 18.49 -1.47 0.22
CA CYS A 138 17.97 -1.26 -1.14
C CYS A 138 16.44 -1.11 -1.21
N GLY A 139 15.83 -0.61 -0.14
CA GLY A 139 14.40 -0.31 -0.06
C GLY A 139 14.10 1.16 0.21
N GLU A 140 12.85 1.45 0.54
CA GLU A 140 12.33 2.78 0.79
C GLU A 140 11.26 2.78 1.89
N GLY A 141 11.08 3.93 2.54
CA GLY A 141 9.90 4.25 3.36
C GLY A 141 10.19 4.58 4.81
N MET A 142 10.90 3.70 5.52
CA MET A 142 11.32 3.96 6.90
C MET A 142 12.54 4.91 6.91
N PRO A 143 12.63 5.84 7.88
CA PRO A 143 13.79 6.70 8.00
C PRO A 143 15.07 5.89 8.20
N ASP A 144 16.04 6.11 7.32
CA ASP A 144 17.23 5.28 7.22
C ASP A 144 18.06 5.24 8.52
N PHE A 145 18.13 6.37 9.24
CA PHE A 145 18.79 6.46 10.53
C PHE A 145 18.15 5.55 11.61
N TYR A 146 16.84 5.36 11.60
CA TYR A 146 16.16 4.46 12.53
C TYR A 146 16.32 3.01 12.13
N ALA A 147 16.33 2.71 10.83
CA ALA A 147 16.63 1.37 10.34
C ALA A 147 18.04 0.92 10.77
N LYS A 148 19.06 1.77 10.56
CA LYS A 148 20.45 1.52 11.01
C LYS A 148 20.55 1.31 12.52
N GLU A 149 19.92 2.18 13.32
CA GLU A 149 19.86 2.04 14.78
C GLU A 149 19.22 0.70 15.20
N ALA A 150 18.14 0.31 14.53
CA ALA A 150 17.39 -0.89 14.85
C ALA A 150 18.11 -2.18 14.48
N ILE A 151 18.78 -2.20 13.32
CA ILE A 151 19.60 -3.33 12.84
C ILE A 151 20.83 -3.48 13.76
N GLY A 152 21.57 -2.40 13.97
CA GLY A 152 22.81 -2.37 14.75
C GLY A 152 23.98 -3.09 14.07
N ASP A 153 25.13 -3.15 14.75
CA ASP A 153 26.40 -3.58 14.13
C ASP A 153 26.49 -5.07 13.79
N ASN A 154 25.69 -5.92 14.45
CA ASN A 154 25.78 -7.37 14.35
C ASN A 154 24.40 -8.01 14.14
N PRO A 155 23.77 -7.80 12.98
CA PRO A 155 22.46 -8.39 12.73
C PRO A 155 22.58 -9.89 12.49
N VAL A 156 21.61 -10.65 13.00
CA VAL A 156 21.63 -12.11 13.01
C VAL A 156 20.65 -12.71 12.01
N CYS A 157 21.02 -13.81 11.37
CA CYS A 157 20.12 -14.62 10.55
C CYS A 157 19.20 -15.46 11.45
N ILE A 158 19.79 -16.27 12.33
CA ILE A 158 19.08 -17.13 13.29
C ILE A 158 19.41 -16.70 14.72
N SER A 159 20.70 -16.68 15.05
CA SER A 159 21.22 -16.24 16.34
C SER A 159 22.74 -16.19 16.31
N GLU A 160 23.35 -15.43 17.23
CA GLU A 160 24.81 -15.36 17.38
C GLU A 160 25.49 -16.74 17.50
N TYR A 161 24.80 -17.71 18.10
CA TYR A 161 25.33 -19.07 18.32
C TYR A 161 25.18 -19.98 17.10
N ALA A 162 24.09 -19.84 16.33
CA ALA A 162 23.77 -20.74 15.23
C ALA A 162 24.36 -20.26 13.89
N ASP A 163 24.49 -18.94 13.73
CA ASP A 163 24.93 -18.31 12.48
C ASP A 163 26.30 -18.80 11.99
N PRO A 164 27.35 -18.99 12.83
CA PRO A 164 28.64 -19.50 12.37
C PRO A 164 28.56 -20.85 11.65
N TYR A 165 27.54 -21.66 11.94
CA TYR A 165 27.39 -23.01 11.39
C TYR A 165 26.34 -23.07 10.28
N LEU A 166 25.24 -22.33 10.40
CA LEU A 166 24.08 -22.45 9.51
C LEU A 166 24.04 -21.36 8.43
N LYS A 167 24.52 -20.14 8.70
CA LYS A 167 24.51 -19.03 7.73
C LYS A 167 25.18 -19.40 6.40
N PRO A 168 26.33 -20.11 6.35
CA PRO A 168 26.93 -20.54 5.08
C PRO A 168 26.05 -21.47 4.24
N ILE A 169 25.20 -22.28 4.88
CA ILE A 169 24.25 -23.16 4.20
C ILE A 169 23.03 -22.36 3.74
N MET A 170 22.50 -21.49 4.61
CA MET A 170 21.34 -20.64 4.31
C MET A 170 21.60 -19.70 3.13
N LYS A 171 22.79 -19.09 3.06
CA LYS A 171 23.21 -18.25 1.93
C LYS A 171 23.16 -18.98 0.59
N LYS A 172 23.52 -20.27 0.57
CA LYS A 172 23.44 -21.10 -0.65
C LYS A 172 22.01 -21.39 -1.08
N LEU A 173 21.05 -21.28 -0.16
CA LEU A 173 19.62 -21.39 -0.42
C LEU A 173 18.97 -20.04 -0.74
N GLY A 174 19.76 -18.96 -0.83
CA GLY A 174 19.28 -17.61 -1.10
C GLY A 174 18.79 -16.84 0.13
N LEU A 175 18.92 -17.39 1.33
CA LEU A 175 18.48 -16.75 2.58
C LEU A 175 19.65 -16.13 3.34
N CYS A 176 19.38 -15.12 4.15
CA CYS A 176 20.37 -14.55 5.07
C CYS A 176 21.64 -14.05 4.39
N LYS A 177 21.47 -13.54 3.17
CA LYS A 177 22.47 -12.71 2.52
C LYS A 177 22.48 -11.32 3.16
N SER A 178 23.62 -10.67 3.16
CA SER A 178 23.77 -9.30 3.64
C SER A 178 24.16 -8.40 2.49
N LEU A 179 23.45 -7.29 2.32
CA LEU A 179 23.78 -6.29 1.30
C LEU A 179 25.14 -5.63 1.56
N HIS A 180 25.64 -5.75 2.79
CA HIS A 180 26.92 -5.20 3.25
C HIS A 180 28.05 -6.24 3.30
N ASP A 181 27.81 -7.45 2.80
CA ASP A 181 28.84 -8.48 2.59
C ASP A 181 29.18 -8.58 1.10
N PRO A 182 30.40 -8.20 0.67
CA PRO A 182 30.81 -8.23 -0.74
C PRO A 182 30.84 -9.65 -1.33
N ASN A 183 30.77 -10.70 -0.50
CA ASN A 183 30.64 -12.08 -0.98
C ASN A 183 29.19 -12.44 -1.34
N ASP A 184 28.21 -11.68 -0.85
CA ASP A 184 26.79 -11.88 -1.13
C ASP A 184 26.31 -10.95 -2.25
N TYR A 185 26.66 -9.66 -2.16
CA TYR A 185 26.34 -8.63 -3.15
C TYR A 185 27.56 -7.72 -3.38
N ASP A 186 27.99 -7.61 -4.63
CA ASP A 186 29.10 -6.73 -5.05
C ASP A 186 28.57 -5.30 -5.29
N TYR A 187 28.19 -4.63 -4.19
CA TYR A 187 27.56 -3.31 -4.20
C TYR A 187 28.53 -2.24 -3.71
N SER A 188 28.47 -1.09 -4.38
CA SER A 188 29.12 0.15 -3.97
C SER A 188 28.22 0.87 -2.98
N MET A 189 28.83 1.47 -1.96
CA MET A 189 28.13 2.26 -0.95
C MET A 189 28.29 3.76 -1.21
N ASP A 190 27.28 4.54 -0.83
CA ASP A 190 27.32 6.00 -0.83
C ASP A 190 27.99 6.56 0.45
N GLU A 191 27.95 7.88 0.63
CA GLU A 191 28.53 8.55 1.81
C GLU A 191 27.81 8.26 3.13
N ASN A 192 26.60 7.71 3.07
CA ASN A 192 25.80 7.33 4.22
C ASN A 192 25.93 5.84 4.56
N ASP A 193 26.79 5.09 3.86
CA ASP A 193 26.86 3.63 3.96
C ASP A 193 25.59 2.93 3.43
N ASP A 194 24.89 3.54 2.46
CA ASP A 194 23.77 2.91 1.75
C ASP A 194 24.24 2.35 0.40
N PRO A 195 23.76 1.17 -0.03
CA PRO A 195 24.02 0.69 -1.38
C PRO A 195 23.52 1.70 -2.44
N ILE A 196 24.35 2.00 -3.44
CA ILE A 196 23.94 2.95 -4.49
C ILE A 196 22.78 2.37 -5.32
N VAL A 197 21.87 3.25 -5.74
CA VAL A 197 20.63 2.87 -6.46
C VAL A 197 20.92 2.01 -7.70
N THR A 198 21.97 2.34 -8.47
CA THR A 198 22.33 1.57 -9.68
C THR A 198 22.74 0.14 -9.38
N ASP A 199 23.26 -0.12 -8.19
CA ASP A 199 23.62 -1.47 -7.75
C ASP A 199 22.40 -2.21 -7.20
N CYS A 200 21.53 -1.52 -6.45
CA CYS A 200 20.25 -2.05 -6.00
C CYS A 200 19.37 -2.52 -7.17
N GLN A 201 19.40 -1.84 -8.31
CA GLN A 201 18.60 -2.17 -9.50
C GLN A 201 19.12 -3.37 -10.30
N LYS A 202 20.26 -3.98 -9.93
CA LYS A 202 20.80 -5.18 -10.59
C LYS A 202 20.02 -6.46 -10.23
N VAL A 203 19.25 -6.42 -9.14
CA VAL A 203 18.47 -7.54 -8.61
C VAL A 203 17.03 -7.09 -8.42
N VAL A 204 16.07 -8.01 -8.58
CA VAL A 204 14.65 -7.72 -8.32
C VAL A 204 14.49 -7.38 -6.83
N PHE A 205 13.85 -6.26 -6.52
CA PHE A 205 13.78 -5.74 -5.15
C PHE A 205 13.22 -6.78 -4.13
N SER A 206 12.28 -7.62 -4.56
CA SER A 206 11.68 -8.65 -3.70
C SER A 206 12.68 -9.72 -3.24
N ASP A 207 13.80 -9.90 -3.94
CA ASP A 207 14.88 -10.80 -3.51
C ASP A 207 15.69 -10.23 -2.33
N TYR A 208 15.45 -8.97 -1.92
CA TYR A 208 16.05 -8.37 -0.72
C TYR A 208 15.25 -8.60 0.57
N PHE A 209 13.97 -8.99 0.49
CA PHE A 209 13.19 -9.32 1.69
C PHE A 209 13.84 -10.37 2.62
N PRO A 210 14.47 -11.46 2.13
CA PRO A 210 15.17 -12.42 2.99
C PRO A 210 16.58 -11.99 3.42
N SER A 211 16.99 -10.74 3.17
CA SER A 211 18.26 -10.19 3.64
C SER A 211 18.30 -10.08 5.16
N ILE A 212 19.49 -10.19 5.74
CA ILE A 212 19.66 -10.12 7.20
C ILE A 212 19.20 -8.76 7.73
N GLU A 213 19.48 -7.69 6.99
CA GLU A 213 19.09 -6.33 7.33
C GLU A 213 17.57 -6.22 7.44
N ASN A 214 16.84 -6.63 6.39
CA ASN A 214 15.37 -6.57 6.36
C ASN A 214 14.72 -7.44 7.46
N LEU A 215 15.22 -8.67 7.65
CA LEU A 215 14.74 -9.58 8.70
C LEU A 215 14.84 -8.94 10.10
N ASN A 216 15.97 -8.29 10.40
CA ASN A 216 16.19 -7.66 11.71
C ASN A 216 15.42 -6.34 11.85
N ALA A 217 15.26 -5.58 10.78
CA ALA A 217 14.54 -4.31 10.79
C ALA A 217 13.05 -4.49 11.10
N PHE A 218 12.36 -5.40 10.40
CA PHE A 218 10.95 -5.70 10.69
C PHE A 218 10.76 -6.34 12.07
N ASP A 219 11.67 -7.25 12.48
CA ASP A 219 11.62 -7.84 13.82
C ASP A 219 11.79 -6.78 14.92
N ALA A 220 12.66 -5.79 14.69
CA ALA A 220 12.83 -4.64 15.56
C ALA A 220 11.58 -3.76 15.64
N LEU A 221 10.90 -3.53 14.51
CA LEU A 221 9.64 -2.78 14.46
C LEU A 221 8.57 -3.49 15.29
N TYR A 222 8.35 -4.79 15.09
CA TYR A 222 7.28 -5.51 15.81
C TYR A 222 7.58 -5.68 17.30
N LYS A 223 8.86 -5.84 17.68
CA LYS A 223 9.28 -5.99 19.08
C LYS A 223 9.54 -4.65 19.78
N ASN A 224 9.35 -3.53 19.10
CA ASN A 224 9.69 -2.20 19.59
C ASN A 224 11.15 -2.09 20.08
N LYS A 225 12.08 -2.77 19.40
CA LYS A 225 13.51 -2.68 19.71
C LYS A 225 13.96 -1.23 19.50
N ASN A 226 14.72 -0.69 20.45
CA ASN A 226 15.20 0.70 20.45
C ASN A 226 14.07 1.75 20.33
N GLY A 227 12.84 1.39 20.73
CA GLY A 227 11.67 2.27 20.62
C GLY A 227 11.19 2.49 19.18
N LEU A 228 11.57 1.63 18.22
CA LEU A 228 11.24 1.83 16.80
C LEU A 228 9.74 1.92 16.53
N GLN A 229 8.93 1.07 17.17
CA GLN A 229 7.47 1.12 17.06
C GLN A 229 6.91 2.38 17.71
N ASP A 230 7.50 2.83 18.82
CA ASP A 230 7.08 4.08 19.48
C ASP A 230 7.29 5.29 18.56
N LYS A 231 8.45 5.33 17.87
CA LYS A 231 8.78 6.36 16.88
C LYS A 231 7.83 6.30 15.68
N PHE A 232 7.51 5.11 15.17
CA PHE A 232 6.56 4.91 14.08
C PHE A 232 5.13 5.33 14.45
N VAL A 233 4.66 4.97 15.65
CA VAL A 233 3.37 5.42 16.18
C VAL A 233 3.36 6.95 16.35
N ALA A 234 4.48 7.55 16.77
CA ALA A 234 4.59 8.99 16.93
C ALA A 234 4.54 9.74 15.59
N SER A 235 5.14 9.22 14.53
CA SER A 235 5.02 9.81 13.19
C SER A 235 3.58 9.72 12.66
N TRP A 236 2.91 8.58 12.88
CA TRP A 236 1.48 8.44 12.59
C TRP A 236 0.60 9.44 13.35
N SER A 237 0.91 9.72 14.61
CA SER A 237 0.23 10.76 15.38
C SER A 237 0.34 12.14 14.71
N ARG A 238 1.47 12.44 14.05
CA ARG A 238 1.66 13.70 13.30
C ARG A 238 0.87 13.73 11.99
N VAL A 239 0.94 12.66 11.22
CA VAL A 239 0.17 12.49 9.97
C VAL A 239 -1.33 12.62 10.24
N ALA A 240 -1.85 11.89 11.24
CA ALA A 240 -3.26 11.96 11.58
C ALA A 240 -3.68 13.34 12.11
N LYS A 241 -2.83 14.00 12.91
CA LYS A 241 -3.11 15.38 13.34
C LYS A 241 -3.31 16.33 12.17
N GLN A 242 -2.52 16.18 11.10
CA GLN A 242 -2.62 17.02 9.90
C GLN A 242 -3.89 16.72 9.12
N PHE A 243 -4.17 15.44 8.86
CA PHE A 243 -5.11 15.05 7.81
C PHE A 243 -6.48 14.57 8.32
N ALA A 244 -6.63 14.22 9.60
CA ALA A 244 -7.83 13.51 10.08
C ALA A 244 -9.14 14.31 9.99
N ASN A 245 -9.10 15.62 9.73
CA ASN A 245 -10.27 16.47 9.54
C ASN A 245 -10.48 16.94 8.09
N ASN A 246 -9.62 16.53 7.16
CA ASN A 246 -9.82 16.78 5.74
C ASN A 246 -10.98 15.89 5.23
N PRO A 247 -11.98 16.43 4.52
CA PRO A 247 -13.11 15.64 4.02
C PRO A 247 -12.74 14.70 2.86
N ALA A 248 -11.68 15.01 2.09
CA ALA A 248 -11.22 14.14 1.02
C ALA A 248 -10.47 12.91 1.54
N VAL A 249 -9.94 12.96 2.78
CA VAL A 249 -9.21 11.84 3.38
C VAL A 249 -10.19 10.82 3.93
N ILE A 250 -10.26 9.66 3.27
CA ILE A 250 -11.18 8.57 3.63
C ILE A 250 -10.65 7.71 4.77
N GLY A 251 -9.34 7.72 5.00
CA GLY A 251 -8.71 6.98 6.07
C GLY A 251 -7.21 6.90 5.91
N PHE A 252 -6.62 5.99 6.68
CA PHE A 252 -5.19 5.79 6.78
C PHE A 252 -4.87 4.30 6.69
N ASP A 253 -3.87 3.98 5.88
CA ASP A 253 -3.29 2.65 5.71
C ASP A 253 -2.01 2.55 6.52
N PRO A 254 -1.99 1.80 7.66
CA PRO A 254 -0.93 1.87 8.66
C PRO A 254 0.47 1.51 8.17
N ILE A 255 0.57 0.58 7.21
CA ILE A 255 1.82 0.11 6.63
C ILE A 255 1.53 -0.72 5.37
N ASN A 256 2.18 -0.35 4.28
CA ASN A 256 2.18 -1.11 3.04
C ASN A 256 2.88 -2.47 3.20
N GLU A 257 2.26 -3.55 2.71
CA GLU A 257 2.85 -4.89 2.52
C GLU A 257 3.75 -5.38 3.68
N PRO A 258 3.22 -5.52 4.91
CA PRO A 258 4.04 -5.85 6.08
C PRO A 258 4.72 -7.21 5.94
N TYR A 259 6.05 -7.25 6.05
CA TYR A 259 6.84 -8.48 5.99
C TYR A 259 6.88 -9.21 7.36
N PRO A 260 6.98 -10.55 7.42
CA PRO A 260 7.00 -11.36 8.65
C PRO A 260 8.11 -11.12 9.68
N GLY A 261 8.97 -10.12 9.55
CA GLY A 261 10.14 -9.98 10.40
C GLY A 261 11.12 -11.13 10.23
N ASN A 262 11.87 -11.46 11.29
CA ASN A 262 12.87 -12.53 11.24
C ASN A 262 12.21 -13.92 11.36
N ASN A 263 11.51 -14.32 10.31
CA ASN A 263 10.88 -15.63 10.16
C ASN A 263 11.89 -16.80 10.00
N VAL A 264 13.18 -16.49 9.84
CA VAL A 264 14.26 -17.50 9.84
C VAL A 264 14.65 -17.85 11.28
N ALA A 265 14.85 -16.85 12.14
CA ALA A 265 15.08 -17.04 13.57
C ALA A 265 13.84 -17.56 14.31
N ASN A 266 12.65 -17.13 13.88
CA ASN A 266 11.37 -17.62 14.40
C ASN A 266 10.50 -18.22 13.27
N PRO A 267 10.71 -19.51 12.92
CA PRO A 267 9.96 -20.19 11.86
C PRO A 267 8.45 -20.24 12.08
N THR A 268 7.96 -20.01 13.30
CA THR A 268 6.52 -20.01 13.57
C THR A 268 5.80 -18.82 12.93
N LEU A 269 6.53 -17.78 12.51
CA LEU A 269 5.99 -16.65 11.74
C LEU A 269 5.61 -17.05 10.30
N ASN A 270 6.08 -18.22 9.82
CA ASN A 270 5.65 -18.79 8.54
C ASN A 270 4.33 -19.59 8.64
N ILE A 271 3.66 -19.61 9.80
CA ILE A 271 2.32 -20.18 9.93
C ILE A 271 1.31 -19.11 9.47
N PRO A 272 0.46 -19.38 8.47
CA PRO A 272 -0.52 -18.41 8.00
C PRO A 272 -1.39 -17.80 9.10
N GLY A 273 -1.63 -16.48 9.00
CA GLY A 273 -2.36 -15.66 9.95
C GLY A 273 -1.69 -15.52 11.32
N LYS A 274 -0.44 -15.98 11.51
CA LYS A 274 0.24 -15.82 12.79
C LYS A 274 0.73 -14.40 12.99
N LEU A 275 1.39 -13.80 12.00
CA LEU A 275 1.93 -12.44 12.11
C LEU A 275 0.81 -11.42 12.36
N ASP A 276 -0.28 -11.52 11.61
CA ASP A 276 -1.46 -10.67 11.76
C ASP A 276 -1.93 -10.60 13.22
N ARG A 277 -2.01 -11.76 13.89
CA ARG A 277 -2.47 -11.86 15.29
C ARG A 277 -1.47 -11.31 16.29
N VAL A 278 -0.21 -11.69 16.14
CA VAL A 278 0.78 -11.50 17.22
C VAL A 278 1.59 -10.22 17.08
N ALA A 279 1.59 -9.60 15.89
CA ALA A 279 2.38 -8.41 15.58
C ALA A 279 1.53 -7.29 14.98
N LEU A 280 0.80 -7.55 13.88
CA LEU A 280 0.10 -6.48 13.16
C LEU A 280 -1.10 -5.94 13.94
N ALA A 281 -2.01 -6.78 14.41
CA ALA A 281 -3.19 -6.35 15.16
C ALA A 281 -2.82 -5.49 16.40
N PRO A 282 -1.87 -5.89 17.27
CA PRO A 282 -1.44 -5.02 18.38
C PRO A 282 -0.79 -3.71 17.93
N MET A 283 0.04 -3.73 16.87
CA MET A 283 0.69 -2.52 16.37
C MET A 283 -0.33 -1.55 15.77
N TYR A 284 -1.25 -2.06 14.96
CA TYR A 284 -2.34 -1.30 14.36
C TYR A 284 -3.25 -0.71 15.43
N GLU A 285 -3.61 -1.45 16.48
CA GLU A 285 -4.38 -0.90 17.60
C GLU A 285 -3.69 0.32 18.25
N ARG A 286 -2.37 0.26 18.44
CA ARG A 286 -1.58 1.39 18.96
C ARG A 286 -1.61 2.60 18.03
N ILE A 287 -1.49 2.37 16.72
CA ILE A 287 -1.56 3.41 15.70
C ILE A 287 -2.96 4.04 15.68
N HIS A 288 -4.02 3.22 15.63
CA HIS A 288 -5.41 3.71 15.60
C HIS A 288 -5.75 4.55 16.82
N ALA A 289 -5.23 4.16 17.99
CA ALA A 289 -5.41 4.90 19.23
C ALA A 289 -4.84 6.34 19.14
N GLU A 290 -3.79 6.58 18.34
CA GLU A 290 -3.31 7.94 18.07
C GLU A 290 -4.26 8.71 17.15
N TRP A 291 -4.76 8.08 16.08
CA TRP A 291 -5.66 8.72 15.11
C TRP A 291 -6.95 9.21 15.77
N LYS A 292 -7.54 8.37 16.63
CA LYS A 292 -8.78 8.67 17.37
C LYS A 292 -8.68 9.87 18.31
N LYS A 293 -7.47 10.32 18.67
CA LYS A 293 -7.28 11.55 19.47
C LYS A 293 -7.61 12.82 18.68
N TYR A 294 -7.45 12.78 17.36
CA TYR A 294 -7.67 13.92 16.47
C TYR A 294 -9.01 13.85 15.76
N ASN A 295 -9.45 12.64 15.42
CA ASN A 295 -10.79 12.40 14.92
C ASN A 295 -11.28 10.98 15.30
N PRO A 296 -12.37 10.85 16.08
CA PRO A 296 -12.88 9.54 16.49
C PRO A 296 -13.44 8.71 15.34
N ASP A 297 -13.78 9.35 14.21
CA ASP A 297 -14.30 8.72 12.99
C ASP A 297 -13.17 8.39 11.99
N SER A 298 -11.90 8.48 12.38
CA SER A 298 -10.78 8.06 11.52
C SER A 298 -10.86 6.57 11.20
N VAL A 299 -10.97 6.27 9.90
CA VAL A 299 -11.08 4.90 9.38
C VAL A 299 -9.70 4.31 9.14
N MET A 300 -9.48 3.08 9.60
CA MET A 300 -8.28 2.31 9.32
C MET A 300 -8.49 1.37 8.13
N TYR A 301 -7.61 1.46 7.15
CA TYR A 301 -7.52 0.58 6.00
C TYR A 301 -6.36 -0.38 6.24
N PHE A 302 -6.60 -1.51 6.90
CA PHE A 302 -5.50 -2.36 7.36
C PHE A 302 -5.23 -3.53 6.42
N GLU A 303 -3.95 -3.76 6.15
CA GLU A 303 -3.43 -4.89 5.38
C GLU A 303 -3.02 -6.06 6.28
N GLY A 304 -3.19 -7.28 5.78
CA GLY A 304 -2.54 -8.47 6.33
C GLY A 304 -1.10 -8.61 5.81
N THR A 305 -0.35 -9.56 6.37
CA THR A 305 0.95 -9.90 5.79
C THR A 305 0.79 -10.63 4.46
N GLN A 306 1.58 -10.28 3.45
CA GLN A 306 1.49 -10.97 2.17
C GLN A 306 2.02 -12.40 2.25
N MET A 307 3.27 -12.56 2.68
CA MET A 307 3.84 -13.87 3.00
C MET A 307 3.68 -14.12 4.50
N PRO A 308 3.31 -15.32 4.99
CA PRO A 308 3.04 -16.56 4.27
C PRO A 308 1.56 -16.74 3.90
N ASP A 309 0.71 -15.74 4.10
CA ASP A 309 -0.74 -15.87 3.94
C ASP A 309 -1.12 -16.00 2.47
N GLU A 310 -0.25 -15.56 1.58
CA GLU A 310 -0.36 -15.67 0.13
C GLU A 310 0.93 -16.25 -0.43
N LEU A 311 0.80 -17.37 -1.13
CA LEU A 311 1.90 -18.07 -1.76
C LEU A 311 1.51 -18.39 -3.20
N GLY A 312 1.88 -17.53 -4.13
CA GLY A 312 1.51 -17.68 -5.54
C GLY A 312 2.12 -18.92 -6.23
N TYR A 313 3.18 -19.51 -5.67
CA TYR A 313 3.80 -20.73 -6.19
C TYR A 313 2.91 -21.98 -6.01
N PHE A 314 3.16 -23.02 -6.82
CA PHE A 314 2.50 -24.34 -6.72
C PHE A 314 0.96 -24.32 -6.87
N GLY A 315 0.44 -23.45 -7.73
CA GLY A 315 -1.00 -23.33 -7.97
C GLY A 315 -1.71 -22.34 -7.05
N GLY A 316 -0.95 -21.50 -6.34
CA GLY A 316 -1.42 -20.34 -5.58
C GLY A 316 -2.20 -20.73 -4.32
N PHE A 317 -1.65 -20.51 -3.14
CA PHE A 317 -2.37 -20.60 -1.88
C PHE A 317 -2.72 -19.20 -1.38
N VAL A 318 -3.95 -19.01 -0.94
CA VAL A 318 -4.40 -17.80 -0.24
C VAL A 318 -5.10 -18.31 1.01
N PHE A 319 -4.47 -18.10 2.16
CA PHE A 319 -4.96 -18.49 3.47
C PHE A 319 -5.75 -17.34 4.08
N PRO A 320 -6.81 -17.61 4.87
CA PRO A 320 -7.50 -16.56 5.61
C PRO A 320 -6.54 -15.79 6.51
N THR A 321 -6.75 -14.48 6.63
CA THR A 321 -5.94 -13.64 7.51
C THR A 321 -6.12 -14.03 8.98
N GLY A 322 -5.14 -13.69 9.79
CA GLY A 322 -5.14 -13.99 11.21
C GLY A 322 -6.03 -13.09 12.06
N PHE A 323 -6.49 -11.94 11.56
CA PHE A 323 -7.26 -10.99 12.35
C PHE A 323 -8.54 -11.63 12.92
N GLU A 324 -8.67 -11.69 14.24
CA GLU A 324 -9.87 -12.25 14.91
C GLU A 324 -10.99 -11.20 15.01
N VAL A 325 -10.60 -9.94 15.16
CA VAL A 325 -11.43 -8.73 15.11
C VAL A 325 -10.65 -7.65 14.37
N PRO A 326 -11.31 -6.58 13.87
CA PRO A 326 -10.60 -5.41 13.36
C PRO A 326 -9.68 -4.82 14.45
N PRO A 327 -8.45 -4.37 14.11
CA PRO A 327 -7.46 -3.95 15.11
C PRO A 327 -7.95 -2.81 16.03
N GLY A 328 -8.05 -3.08 17.34
CA GLY A 328 -8.57 -2.08 18.28
C GLY A 328 -10.07 -1.73 18.11
N GLY A 329 -10.83 -2.61 17.43
CA GLY A 329 -12.26 -2.51 17.19
C GLY A 329 -13.01 -3.81 17.48
N GLU A 330 -14.15 -3.98 16.81
CA GLU A 330 -15.03 -5.15 16.93
C GLU A 330 -15.57 -5.56 15.55
N ILE A 331 -16.06 -6.79 15.41
CA ILE A 331 -16.67 -7.28 14.15
C ILE A 331 -17.82 -6.34 13.78
N GLY A 332 -17.83 -5.88 12.53
CA GLY A 332 -18.81 -4.90 12.05
C GLY A 332 -18.48 -3.46 12.44
N SER A 333 -17.23 -3.17 12.81
CA SER A 333 -16.79 -1.81 13.13
C SER A 333 -17.00 -0.84 11.96
N ASN A 334 -17.54 0.35 12.26
CA ASN A 334 -17.76 1.44 11.30
C ASN A 334 -16.53 2.33 11.04
N ILE A 335 -15.38 2.01 11.65
CA ILE A 335 -14.11 2.77 11.52
C ILE A 335 -12.98 1.88 10.99
N HIS A 336 -13.33 0.83 10.25
CA HIS A 336 -12.39 -0.11 9.66
C HIS A 336 -12.81 -0.50 8.24
N VAL A 337 -11.82 -0.62 7.36
CA VAL A 337 -11.92 -1.18 6.02
C VAL A 337 -10.79 -2.20 5.90
N PHE A 338 -11.09 -3.37 5.35
CA PHE A 338 -10.05 -4.35 5.06
C PHE A 338 -9.38 -3.99 3.73
N ASN A 339 -8.06 -3.95 3.71
CA ASN A 339 -7.25 -3.62 2.54
C ASN A 339 -6.41 -4.82 2.12
N ASP A 340 -6.27 -5.06 0.82
CA ASP A 340 -5.36 -6.06 0.28
C ASP A 340 -4.88 -5.70 -1.12
N HIS A 341 -3.83 -6.39 -1.60
CA HIS A 341 -3.27 -6.22 -2.94
C HIS A 341 -3.49 -7.47 -3.80
N THR A 342 -3.32 -7.36 -5.11
CA THR A 342 -3.27 -8.55 -5.97
C THR A 342 -2.40 -8.34 -7.18
N TYR A 343 -1.37 -9.17 -7.33
CA TYR A 343 -0.44 -9.09 -8.46
C TYR A 343 -0.23 -10.46 -9.06
N CYS A 344 -0.38 -10.62 -10.39
CA CYS A 344 0.03 -11.87 -11.04
C CYS A 344 1.53 -12.17 -10.83
N CYS A 345 2.35 -11.13 -10.67
CA CYS A 345 3.78 -11.24 -10.36
C CYS A 345 4.08 -12.05 -9.09
N GLN A 346 3.16 -12.12 -8.13
CA GLN A 346 3.32 -12.92 -6.91
C GLN A 346 3.30 -14.44 -7.17
N MET A 347 2.85 -14.88 -8.35
CA MET A 347 2.88 -16.28 -8.76
C MET A 347 4.29 -16.81 -9.01
N GLY A 348 5.28 -15.92 -9.12
CA GLY A 348 6.69 -16.26 -8.93
C GLY A 348 7.66 -15.28 -9.57
N ASN A 349 8.92 -15.33 -9.14
CA ASN A 349 9.96 -14.33 -9.48
C ASN A 349 10.29 -14.23 -10.98
N LYS A 350 9.81 -15.18 -11.80
CA LYS A 350 9.99 -15.16 -13.25
C LYS A 350 8.78 -14.67 -14.02
N VAL A 351 7.61 -14.59 -13.38
CA VAL A 351 6.36 -14.18 -14.05
C VAL A 351 6.54 -12.78 -14.60
N CYS A 352 7.04 -11.85 -13.79
CA CYS A 352 7.27 -10.46 -14.23
C CYS A 352 8.75 -10.14 -14.43
N ALA A 353 9.58 -11.11 -14.83
CA ALA A 353 11.01 -10.87 -15.08
C ALA A 353 11.28 -9.85 -16.21
N THR A 354 10.30 -9.62 -17.08
CA THR A 354 10.34 -8.61 -18.15
C THR A 354 9.58 -7.33 -17.80
N GLY A 355 9.11 -7.19 -16.56
CA GLY A 355 8.38 -6.01 -16.07
C GLY A 355 6.85 -6.16 -16.06
N GLU A 356 6.29 -7.23 -16.62
CA GLU A 356 4.84 -7.51 -16.60
C GLU A 356 4.58 -9.00 -16.85
N PRO A 357 3.39 -9.55 -16.49
CA PRO A 357 3.08 -10.95 -16.75
C PRO A 357 2.97 -11.24 -18.26
N PRO A 358 3.41 -12.42 -18.74
CA PRO A 358 3.29 -12.79 -20.14
C PRO A 358 1.82 -12.97 -20.52
N ALA A 359 1.44 -12.55 -21.74
CA ALA A 359 0.06 -12.65 -22.21
C ALA A 359 -0.49 -14.09 -22.17
N GLU A 360 0.36 -15.09 -22.37
CA GLU A 360 -0.01 -16.51 -22.31
C GLU A 360 -0.41 -16.98 -20.90
N MET A 361 -0.01 -16.27 -19.83
CA MET A 361 -0.35 -16.57 -18.45
C MET A 361 -1.67 -15.92 -18.00
N ALA A 362 -2.37 -15.22 -18.89
CA ALA A 362 -3.63 -14.56 -18.55
C ALA A 362 -4.67 -15.47 -17.86
N PRO A 363 -4.85 -16.76 -18.22
CA PRO A 363 -5.75 -17.65 -17.50
C PRO A 363 -5.31 -17.92 -16.05
N GLU A 364 -4.00 -18.09 -15.82
CA GLU A 364 -3.41 -18.30 -14.50
C GLU A 364 -3.50 -17.05 -13.64
N CYS A 365 -3.22 -15.86 -14.21
CA CYS A 365 -3.38 -14.57 -13.54
C CYS A 365 -4.84 -14.36 -13.10
N LEU A 366 -5.80 -14.56 -14.00
CA LEU A 366 -7.23 -14.48 -13.67
C LEU A 366 -7.61 -15.42 -12.52
N ALA A 367 -7.20 -16.68 -12.57
CA ALA A 367 -7.49 -17.65 -11.52
C ALA A 367 -6.87 -17.24 -10.18
N TRP A 368 -5.68 -16.62 -10.21
CA TRP A 368 -5.04 -16.07 -9.02
C TRP A 368 -5.81 -14.87 -8.45
N HIS A 369 -6.19 -13.90 -9.27
CA HIS A 369 -6.97 -12.75 -8.81
C HIS A 369 -8.33 -13.15 -8.24
N GLN A 370 -9.05 -14.05 -8.92
CA GLN A 370 -10.33 -14.58 -8.42
C GLN A 370 -10.17 -15.25 -7.06
N LYS A 371 -9.07 -16.00 -6.86
CA LYS A 371 -8.77 -16.64 -5.59
C LYS A 371 -8.41 -15.61 -4.51
N ARG A 372 -7.58 -14.61 -4.85
CA ARG A 372 -7.15 -13.54 -3.94
C ARG A 372 -8.35 -12.72 -3.46
N VAL A 373 -9.01 -12.02 -4.38
CA VAL A 373 -10.14 -11.14 -4.08
C VAL A 373 -11.28 -11.93 -3.42
N GLY A 374 -11.58 -13.13 -3.90
CA GLY A 374 -12.60 -14.00 -3.29
C GLY A 374 -12.27 -14.42 -1.86
N THR A 375 -11.01 -14.74 -1.55
CA THR A 375 -10.59 -15.08 -0.17
C THR A 375 -10.64 -13.85 0.73
N ARG A 376 -10.18 -12.70 0.26
CA ARG A 376 -10.26 -11.44 1.02
C ARG A 376 -11.68 -10.98 1.24
N SER A 377 -12.57 -11.20 0.28
CA SER A 377 -14.00 -10.93 0.43
C SER A 377 -14.61 -11.77 1.57
N GLN A 378 -14.20 -13.03 1.70
CA GLN A 378 -14.60 -13.88 2.84
C GLN A 378 -14.04 -13.39 4.18
N ASP A 379 -12.79 -12.92 4.21
CA ASP A 379 -12.19 -12.32 5.40
C ASP A 379 -12.91 -11.02 5.81
N ALA A 380 -13.21 -10.14 4.85
CA ALA A 380 -13.98 -8.91 5.06
C ALA A 380 -15.40 -9.23 5.56
N GLU A 381 -16.06 -10.23 4.97
CA GLU A 381 -17.37 -10.71 5.43
C GLU A 381 -17.31 -11.21 6.87
N ARG A 382 -16.32 -12.03 7.21
CA ARG A 382 -16.10 -12.56 8.56
C ARG A 382 -15.86 -11.45 9.58
N LEU A 383 -15.16 -10.39 9.19
CA LEU A 383 -14.88 -9.21 10.04
C LEU A 383 -16.00 -8.17 10.02
N GLY A 384 -16.99 -8.30 9.12
CA GLY A 384 -18.10 -7.37 8.96
C GLY A 384 -17.70 -6.03 8.34
N LEU A 385 -16.69 -6.01 7.46
CA LEU A 385 -16.08 -4.78 6.93
C LEU A 385 -16.26 -4.65 5.41
N PRO A 386 -16.17 -3.42 4.86
CA PRO A 386 -15.85 -3.21 3.45
C PRO A 386 -14.47 -3.78 3.10
N LEU A 387 -14.27 -4.06 1.81
CA LEU A 387 -13.00 -4.47 1.22
C LEU A 387 -12.61 -3.48 0.11
N ILE A 388 -11.33 -3.16 0.02
CA ILE A 388 -10.72 -2.48 -1.12
C ILE A 388 -9.46 -3.24 -1.56
N ILE A 389 -9.20 -3.27 -2.87
CA ILE A 389 -7.92 -3.72 -3.43
C ILE A 389 -7.07 -2.51 -3.77
N SER A 390 -6.25 -2.03 -2.83
CA SER A 390 -5.56 -0.75 -3.04
C SER A 390 -4.37 -0.81 -3.99
N GLU A 391 -3.91 -2.00 -4.34
CA GLU A 391 -2.87 -2.18 -5.35
C GLU A 391 -3.08 -3.41 -6.22
N PHE A 392 -2.85 -3.22 -7.52
CA PHE A 392 -2.73 -4.27 -8.52
C PHE A 392 -2.07 -3.71 -9.79
N GLY A 393 -1.80 -4.57 -10.77
CA GLY A 393 -1.22 -4.14 -12.04
C GLY A 393 0.31 -4.04 -11.97
N ALA A 394 0.86 -2.82 -11.93
CA ALA A 394 2.30 -2.58 -12.06
C ALA A 394 2.88 -3.14 -13.39
N CYS A 395 2.20 -2.86 -14.50
CA CYS A 395 2.55 -3.39 -15.81
C CYS A 395 2.81 -2.28 -16.85
N LEU A 396 3.28 -2.68 -18.03
CA LEU A 396 3.74 -1.75 -19.07
C LEU A 396 2.59 -1.33 -19.99
N GLY A 397 2.81 -0.41 -20.93
CA GLY A 397 1.79 0.03 -21.89
C GLY A 397 1.42 -1.00 -22.99
N THR A 398 1.39 -2.30 -22.70
CA THR A 398 1.15 -3.37 -23.67
C THR A 398 -0.26 -3.96 -23.58
N PRO A 399 -0.73 -4.70 -24.61
CA PRO A 399 -2.00 -5.43 -24.52
C PRO A 399 -2.08 -6.47 -23.40
N ALA A 400 -0.93 -7.00 -22.95
CA ALA A 400 -0.88 -7.93 -21.83
C ALA A 400 -1.29 -7.21 -20.53
N CYS A 401 -0.78 -5.99 -20.32
CA CYS A 401 -1.17 -5.16 -19.19
C CYS A 401 -2.65 -4.77 -19.21
N VAL A 402 -3.21 -4.42 -20.38
CA VAL A 402 -4.65 -4.16 -20.49
C VAL A 402 -5.47 -5.39 -20.06
N THR A 403 -5.00 -6.59 -20.41
CA THR A 403 -5.64 -7.84 -19.99
C THR A 403 -5.55 -8.03 -18.48
N GLU A 404 -4.37 -7.85 -17.88
CA GLU A 404 -4.16 -7.93 -16.42
C GLU A 404 -5.08 -6.96 -15.68
N ILE A 405 -5.09 -5.69 -16.07
CA ILE A 405 -5.92 -4.64 -15.44
C ILE A 405 -7.40 -4.98 -15.55
N THR A 406 -7.84 -5.41 -16.74
CA THR A 406 -9.25 -5.78 -16.98
C THR A 406 -9.66 -6.97 -16.11
N GLN A 407 -8.81 -8.00 -15.98
CA GLN A 407 -9.10 -9.17 -15.17
C GLN A 407 -9.28 -8.83 -13.69
N VAL A 408 -8.44 -7.94 -13.14
CA VAL A 408 -8.60 -7.50 -11.75
C VAL A 408 -9.84 -6.65 -11.56
N ALA A 409 -10.10 -5.69 -12.47
CA ALA A 409 -11.29 -4.84 -12.39
C ALA A 409 -12.59 -5.66 -12.46
N GLU A 410 -12.70 -6.58 -13.43
CA GLU A 410 -13.85 -7.49 -13.55
C GLU A 410 -13.99 -8.40 -12.31
N THR A 411 -12.87 -8.90 -11.78
CA THR A 411 -12.91 -9.69 -10.54
C THR A 411 -13.40 -8.85 -9.36
N CYS A 412 -12.99 -7.58 -9.26
CA CYS A 412 -13.47 -6.70 -8.19
C CYS A 412 -14.96 -6.37 -8.33
N ASP A 413 -15.46 -6.20 -9.57
CA ASP A 413 -16.88 -6.01 -9.86
C ASP A 413 -17.74 -7.19 -9.36
N ASP A 414 -17.26 -8.44 -9.52
CA ASP A 414 -17.95 -9.64 -9.03
C ASP A 414 -18.21 -9.62 -7.51
N TYR A 415 -17.41 -8.86 -6.76
CA TYR A 415 -17.51 -8.72 -5.29
C TYR A 415 -17.92 -7.31 -4.83
N LEU A 416 -18.20 -6.38 -5.74
CA LEU A 416 -18.44 -4.95 -5.46
C LEU A 416 -17.30 -4.28 -4.67
N VAL A 417 -16.06 -4.59 -5.04
CA VAL A 417 -14.85 -4.13 -4.36
C VAL A 417 -14.25 -2.95 -5.12
N GLY A 418 -13.90 -1.87 -4.41
CA GLY A 418 -13.15 -0.76 -5.01
C GLY A 418 -11.69 -1.14 -5.24
N TRP A 419 -10.98 -0.38 -6.09
CA TRP A 419 -9.59 -0.66 -6.41
C TRP A 419 -8.75 0.59 -6.71
N GLY A 420 -7.44 0.47 -6.46
CA GLY A 420 -6.40 1.43 -6.84
C GLY A 420 -5.33 0.76 -7.71
N TYR A 421 -5.19 1.22 -8.96
CA TYR A 421 -4.13 0.73 -9.86
C TYR A 421 -2.75 1.21 -9.39
N TRP A 422 -1.73 0.36 -9.45
CA TRP A 422 -0.33 0.74 -9.22
C TRP A 422 0.32 1.24 -10.51
N GLN A 423 0.77 2.49 -10.59
CA GLN A 423 1.86 2.95 -9.71
C GLN A 423 1.67 4.30 -9.04
#